data_AF-A0A0J1PIW1-F1
#
_entry.id   AF-A0A0J1PIW1-F1
#
_cell.length_a   1.000
_cell.length_b   1.000
_cell.length_c   1.000
_cell.angle_alpha   90.00
_cell.angle_beta   90.00
_cell.angle_gamma   90.00
#
_symmetry.space_group_name_H-M   'P 1'
#
loop_
_entity.id
_entity.type
_entity.pdbx_description
1 polymer ?
#
loop_
_entity_poly.entity_id
_entity_poly.type
_entity_poly.pdbx_seq_one_letter_code
_entity_poly.pdbx_strand_id
1 'polypeptide(L)'
;MKEIISRHKAGEHLGICSVCSAHPLVIESALRFDLNTDSKVLIEATSNQVNQFGGYTGMKPADFRDFVYNIAQNIGFPRERLILGGRSFRP
;
A
#
# COMPACT_ATOMS: atom_id res chain seq x y z
N MET A 1 4.35 -8.79 -6.64
CA MET A 1 4.39 -7.81 -7.75
C MET A 1 4.97 -8.39 -9.03
N LYS A 2 6.24 -8.84 -9.05
CA LYS A 2 6.87 -9.40 -10.27
C LYS A 2 6.06 -10.53 -10.91
N GLU A 3 5.51 -11.42 -10.08
CA GLU A 3 4.63 -12.50 -10.51
C GLU A 3 3.33 -11.99 -11.18
N ILE A 4 2.63 -11.03 -10.58
CA ILE A 4 1.43 -10.39 -11.15
C ILE A 4 1.73 -9.83 -12.54
N ILE A 5 2.86 -9.13 -12.68
CA ILE A 5 3.32 -8.56 -13.95
C ILE A 5 3.63 -9.68 -14.96
N SER A 6 4.31 -10.74 -14.53
CA SER A 6 4.67 -11.87 -15.40
C SER A 6 3.43 -12.58 -15.97
N ARG A 7 2.44 -12.84 -15.12
CA ARG A 7 1.16 -13.47 -15.52
C ARG A 7 0.35 -12.56 -16.45
N HIS A 8 0.29 -11.26 -16.15
CA HIS A 8 -0.35 -10.30 -17.04
C HIS A 8 0.32 -10.26 -18.42
N LYS A 9 1.67 -10.25 -18.46
CA LYS A 9 2.44 -10.35 -19.72
C LYS A 9 2.26 -11.68 -20.46
N ALA A 10 1.86 -12.75 -19.76
CA ALA A 10 1.52 -14.03 -20.35
C ALA A 10 0.08 -14.09 -20.92
N GLY A 11 -0.68 -12.98 -20.87
CA GLY A 11 -2.02 -12.86 -21.45
C GLY A 11 -3.16 -13.11 -20.46
N GLU A 12 -2.86 -13.36 -19.18
CA GLU A 12 -3.91 -13.44 -18.16
C GLU A 12 -4.51 -12.04 -17.88
N HIS A 13 -5.83 -11.98 -17.68
CA HIS A 13 -6.52 -10.73 -17.35
C HIS A 13 -6.46 -10.45 -15.84
N LEU A 14 -5.31 -9.97 -15.36
CA LEU A 14 -5.12 -9.56 -13.97
C LEU A 14 -4.41 -8.20 -13.86
N GLY A 15 -4.67 -7.54 -12.73
CA GLY A 15 -4.02 -6.29 -12.35
C GLY A 15 -3.91 -6.18 -10.84
N ILE A 16 -3.48 -5.02 -10.36
CA ILE A 16 -3.48 -4.68 -8.94
C ILE A 16 -3.97 -3.24 -8.77
N CYS A 17 -4.81 -3.01 -7.77
CA CYS A 17 -5.23 -1.66 -7.41
C CYS A 17 -4.11 -0.96 -6.63
N SER A 18 -3.72 0.24 -7.06
CA SER A 18 -2.80 1.10 -6.31
C SER A 18 -3.61 2.10 -5.48
N VAL A 19 -3.62 1.90 -4.16
CA VAL A 19 -4.34 2.77 -3.22
C VAL A 19 -3.41 3.88 -2.76
N CYS A 20 -3.57 5.06 -3.36
CA CYS A 20 -2.75 6.25 -3.10
C CYS A 20 -3.37 7.16 -2.03
N SER A 21 -3.57 6.67 -0.81
CA SER A 21 -4.21 7.43 0.28
C SER A 21 -3.45 7.29 1.59
N ALA A 22 -3.37 8.39 2.35
CA ALA A 22 -2.86 8.40 3.72
C ALA A 22 -3.99 8.39 4.77
N HIS A 23 -5.27 8.37 4.35
CA HIS A 23 -6.39 8.40 5.28
C HIS A 23 -6.59 7.02 5.94
N PRO A 24 -6.61 6.90 7.27
CA PRO A 24 -6.64 5.62 7.98
C PRO A 24 -7.81 4.73 7.55
N LEU A 25 -9.03 5.30 7.49
CA LEU A 25 -10.22 4.54 7.08
C LEU A 25 -10.17 4.04 5.63
N VAL A 26 -9.47 4.75 4.73
CA VAL A 26 -9.32 4.30 3.34
C VAL A 26 -8.36 3.12 3.27
N ILE A 27 -7.25 3.18 4.01
CA ILE A 27 -6.28 2.08 4.13
C ILE A 27 -6.96 0.86 4.76
N GLU A 28 -7.67 1.05 5.87
CA GLU A 28 -8.41 -0.04 6.53
C GLU A 28 -9.43 -0.66 5.59
N SER A 29 -10.21 0.15 4.87
CA SER A 29 -11.20 -0.35 3.91
C SER A 29 -10.56 -1.16 2.79
N ALA A 30 -9.43 -0.70 2.24
CA ALA A 30 -8.69 -1.43 1.21
C ALA A 30 -8.19 -2.79 1.72
N LEU A 31 -7.68 -2.84 2.94
CA LEU A 31 -7.20 -4.10 3.53
C LEU A 31 -8.36 -5.04 3.89
N ARG A 32 -9.47 -4.51 4.42
CA ARG A 32 -10.69 -5.29 4.71
C ARG A 32 -11.29 -5.90 3.45
N PHE A 33 -11.26 -5.15 2.34
CA PHE A 33 -11.79 -5.60 1.06
C PHE A 33 -11.13 -6.90 0.57
N ASP A 34 -9.81 -7.03 0.76
CA ASP A 34 -9.02 -8.21 0.40
C ASP A 34 -8.65 -9.10 1.60
N LEU A 35 -9.32 -8.96 2.73
CA LEU A 35 -8.98 -9.73 3.94
C LEU A 35 -9.23 -11.23 3.75
N ASN A 36 -10.32 -11.58 3.06
CA ASN A 36 -10.75 -12.96 2.79
C ASN A 36 -10.33 -13.48 1.41
N THR A 37 -9.41 -12.79 0.74
CA THR A 37 -8.83 -13.19 -0.55
C THR A 37 -7.33 -13.46 -0.38
N ASP A 38 -6.71 -14.12 -1.36
CA ASP A 38 -5.25 -14.25 -1.42
C ASP A 38 -4.56 -13.08 -2.17
N SER A 39 -5.33 -12.03 -2.50
CA SER A 39 -4.84 -10.88 -3.25
C SER A 39 -3.80 -10.09 -2.45
N LYS A 40 -2.82 -9.52 -3.13
CA LYS A 40 -1.88 -8.57 -2.52
C LYS A 40 -2.48 -7.16 -2.59
N VAL A 41 -2.32 -6.37 -1.53
CA VAL A 41 -2.78 -4.98 -1.46
C VAL A 41 -1.60 -4.04 -1.61
N LEU A 42 -1.70 -3.09 -2.54
CA LEU A 42 -0.68 -2.06 -2.79
C LEU A 42 -1.15 -0.72 -2.22
N ILE A 43 -0.43 -0.23 -1.21
CA ILE A 43 -0.63 1.11 -0.63
C ILE A 43 0.57 1.98 -1.03
N GLU A 44 0.30 3.16 -1.60
CA GLU A 44 1.34 4.10 -2.01
C GLU A 44 1.20 5.46 -1.32
N ALA A 45 2.34 6.06 -0.98
CA ALA A 45 2.41 7.45 -0.52
C ALA A 45 3.13 8.32 -1.56
N THR A 46 2.68 9.56 -1.72
CA THR A 46 3.40 10.56 -2.52
C THR A 46 4.50 11.26 -1.71
N SER A 47 5.49 11.86 -2.38
CA SER A 47 6.54 12.65 -1.72
C SER A 47 5.99 13.87 -0.96
N ASN A 48 4.82 14.37 -1.35
CA ASN A 48 4.14 15.44 -0.62
C ASN A 48 3.51 14.91 0.67
N GLN A 49 2.97 13.69 0.65
CA GLN A 49 2.40 13.04 1.83
C GLN A 49 3.50 12.68 2.83
N VAL A 50 4.52 11.95 2.35
CA VAL A 50 5.54 11.29 3.17
C VAL A 50 6.90 11.56 2.55
N ASN A 51 7.81 12.15 3.33
CA ASN A 51 9.19 12.39 2.92
C ASN A 51 10.13 12.46 4.13
N GLN A 52 11.42 12.73 3.93
CA GLN A 52 12.41 12.79 4.99
C GLN A 52 12.13 13.86 6.06
N PHE A 53 11.32 14.86 5.73
CA PHE A 53 10.89 15.95 6.61
C PHE A 53 9.48 15.73 7.19
N GLY A 54 8.78 14.67 6.80
CA GLY A 54 7.42 14.35 7.25
C GLY A 54 6.31 14.65 6.24
N GLY A 55 6.59 15.39 5.15
CA GLY A 55 5.55 15.84 4.23
C GLY A 55 4.41 16.60 4.94
N TYR A 56 3.22 16.63 4.34
CA TYR A 56 2.06 17.23 4.99
C TYR A 56 1.40 16.33 6.04
N THR A 57 1.75 15.04 6.07
CA THR A 57 1.20 14.10 7.06
C THR A 57 2.00 14.11 8.38
N GLY A 58 3.19 14.70 8.39
CA GLY A 58 4.15 14.60 9.48
C GLY A 58 4.88 13.26 9.56
N MET A 59 4.67 12.34 8.60
CA MET A 59 5.25 11.00 8.59
C MET A 59 6.48 10.91 7.68
N LYS A 60 7.55 10.31 8.21
CA LYS A 60 8.66 9.78 7.39
C LYS A 60 8.27 8.42 6.79
N PRO A 61 9.02 7.91 5.80
CA PRO A 61 8.74 6.61 5.20
C PRO A 61 8.63 5.45 6.21
N ALA A 62 9.45 5.46 7.27
CA ALA A 62 9.36 4.47 8.35
C ALA A 62 8.05 4.61 9.15
N ASP A 63 7.64 5.84 9.44
CA ASP A 63 6.40 6.12 10.18
C ASP A 63 5.18 5.69 9.36
N PHE A 64 5.17 5.98 8.04
CA PHE A 64 4.08 5.54 7.15
C PHE A 64 3.98 4.01 7.07
N ARG A 65 5.13 3.32 6.98
CA ARG A 65 5.18 1.85 7.02
C ARG A 65 4.54 1.32 8.31
N ASP A 66 4.97 1.84 9.46
CA ASP A 66 4.51 1.36 10.75
C ASP A 66 3.03 1.71 10.97
N PHE A 67 2.59 2.87 10.50
CA PHE A 67 1.18 3.28 10.46
C PHE A 67 0.31 2.28 9.69
N VAL A 68 0.70 1.89 8.46
CA VAL A 68 -0.04 0.90 7.66
C VAL A 68 0.00 -0.47 8.32
N TYR A 69 1.13 -0.89 8.90
CA TYR A 69 1.24 -2.16 9.61
C TYR A 69 0.38 -2.24 10.86
N ASN A 70 0.26 -1.15 11.62
CA ASN A 70 -0.61 -1.11 12.78
C ASN A 70 -2.08 -1.28 12.37
N ILE A 71 -2.52 -0.63 11.28
CA ILE A 71 -3.88 -0.83 10.73
C ILE A 71 -4.07 -2.29 10.33
N ALA A 72 -3.12 -2.87 9.59
CA ALA A 72 -3.18 -4.26 9.15
C ALA A 72 -3.25 -5.23 10.34
N GLN A 73 -2.43 -5.03 11.36
CA GLN A 73 -2.43 -5.84 12.58
C GLN A 73 -3.78 -5.77 13.29
N ASN A 74 -4.36 -4.58 13.43
CA ASN A 74 -5.64 -4.37 14.13
C ASN A 74 -6.81 -5.13 13.48
N ILE A 75 -6.76 -5.36 12.17
CA ILE A 75 -7.80 -6.09 11.44
C ILE A 75 -7.40 -7.53 11.08
N GLY A 76 -6.21 -7.98 11.49
CA GLY A 76 -5.70 -9.32 11.18
C GLY A 76 -5.27 -9.53 9.71
N PHE A 77 -4.93 -8.46 8.98
CA PHE A 77 -4.44 -8.58 7.62
C PHE A 77 -2.96 -9.04 7.60
N PRO A 78 -2.61 -10.09 6.83
CA PRO A 78 -1.24 -10.62 6.80
C PRO A 78 -0.27 -9.66 6.14
N ARG A 79 0.80 -9.32 6.87
CA ARG A 79 1.79 -8.30 6.48
C ARG A 79 2.53 -8.66 5.19
N GLU A 80 2.71 -9.94 4.91
CA GLU A 80 3.35 -10.48 3.72
C GLU A 80 2.56 -10.25 2.43
N ARG A 81 1.24 -9.98 2.53
CA ARG A 81 0.40 -9.59 1.38
C ARG A 81 0.40 -8.09 1.12
N LEU A 82 0.98 -7.29 2.01
CA LEU A 82 1.05 -5.84 1.90
C LEU A 82 2.28 -5.41 1.09
N ILE A 83 2.04 -4.58 0.08
CA ILE A 83 3.07 -3.95 -0.73
C ILE A 83 3.01 -2.45 -0.46
N LEU A 84 4.13 -1.88 -0.05
CA LEU A 84 4.27 -0.44 0.15
C LEU A 84 5.08 0.16 -1.00
N GLY A 85 4.55 1.21 -1.62
CA GLY A 85 5.21 1.92 -2.72
C GLY A 85 5.27 3.42 -2.49
N GLY A 86 6.05 4.10 -3.33
CA GLY A 86 6.08 5.56 -3.38
C GLY A 86 5.66 6.04 -4.75
N ARG A 87 4.70 6.98 -4.80
CA ARG A 87 4.21 7.57 -6.04
C ARG A 87 4.82 8.95 -6.25
N SER A 88 5.38 9.17 -7.44
CA SER A 88 5.96 10.46 -7.85
C SER A 88 7.05 10.96 -6.89
N PHE A 89 8.20 10.32 -6.93
CA PHE A 89 9.43 10.89 -6.39
C PHE A 89 9.84 12.08 -7.26
N ARG A 90 9.86 13.28 -6.68
CA ARG A 90 10.51 14.45 -7.27
C ARG A 90 11.79 14.75 -6.49
N PRO A 91 12.83 15.31 -7.14
CA PRO A 91 14.03 15.78 -6.46
C PRO A 91 13.71 16.85 -5.41
#